data_AF-A0A1F3ZU71-F1
#
_entry.id   AF-A0A1F3ZU71-F1
#
_cell.length_a   1.000
_cell.length_b   1.000
_cell.length_c   1.000
_cell.angle_alpha   90.00
_cell.angle_beta   90.00
_cell.angle_gamma   90.00
#
_symmetry.space_group_name_H-M   'P 1'
#
loop_
_entity.id
_entity.type
_entity.pdbx_description
1 polymer ?
#
loop_
_entity_poly.entity_id
_entity_poly.type
_entity_poly.pdbx_seq_one_letter_code
_entity_poly.pdbx_strand_id
1 'polypeptide(L)'
;MRRIVVMQQTWRGGDTLLRAAADAATRMNTELTGLFIEDINLLNLAAMPFARELCFPSATRREMDVGRLERSLRTLAGEAQRALEAVARRTALRSSFRVARGALLAELLAAASETDVVVAGTLSRTSALSELSVVCLASVARSAVAGLIRELAPWVRGVITVVLLEADADTAQHWETEVRELIGRDGLARRVRVLAPRNQQELESLLRQPAGQSA
;
A
#
# COMPACT_ATOMS: atom_id res chain seq x y z
N MET A 1 8.09 14.79 -13.33
CA MET A 1 8.59 14.40 -12.00
C MET A 1 7.85 13.14 -11.59
N ARG A 2 8.57 12.07 -11.24
CA ARG A 2 7.99 10.84 -10.69
C ARG A 2 7.77 11.03 -9.19
N ARG A 3 6.62 10.64 -8.65
CA ARG A 3 6.31 10.68 -7.21
C ARG A 3 6.01 9.27 -6.74
N ILE A 4 6.50 8.91 -5.55
CA ILE A 4 6.15 7.63 -4.91
C ILE A 4 5.11 7.94 -3.86
N VAL A 5 3.92 7.36 -3.99
CA VAL A 5 2.88 7.49 -2.97
C VAL A 5 2.94 6.30 -2.03
N VAL A 6 2.91 6.51 -0.72
CA VAL A 6 2.84 5.41 0.26
C VAL A 6 1.50 5.42 0.97
N MET A 7 0.80 4.30 0.90
CA MET A 7 -0.42 4.07 1.65
C MET A 7 -0.10 3.26 2.91
N GLN A 8 -0.35 3.85 4.09
CA GLN A 8 -0.31 3.13 5.36
C GLN A 8 -1.72 2.96 5.91
N GLN A 9 -2.22 1.73 5.91
CA GLN A 9 -3.37 1.33 6.72
C GLN A 9 -3.04 0.01 7.41
N THR A 10 -2.22 0.06 8.46
CA THR A 10 -2.08 -1.06 9.38
C THR A 10 -1.76 -0.57 10.79
N TRP A 11 -2.42 -1.16 11.79
CA TRP A 11 -2.08 -0.92 13.18
C TRP A 11 -0.72 -1.57 13.47
N ARG A 12 0.20 -0.79 14.05
CA ARG A 12 1.53 -1.20 14.57
C ARG A 12 2.48 -1.88 13.57
N GLY A 13 3.38 -1.07 12.98
CA GLY A 13 4.60 -1.54 12.28
C GLY A 13 5.04 -0.70 11.06
N GLY A 14 4.40 0.44 10.80
CA GLY A 14 4.60 1.28 9.60
C GLY A 14 5.97 1.92 9.40
N ASP A 15 6.97 1.71 10.26
CA ASP A 15 8.31 2.32 10.07
C ASP A 15 9.08 1.64 8.92
N THR A 16 9.01 0.31 8.79
CA THR A 16 9.78 -0.43 7.77
C THR A 16 9.34 -0.10 6.34
N LEU A 17 8.03 -0.06 6.08
CA LEU A 17 7.51 0.28 4.76
C LEU A 17 7.88 1.71 4.36
N LEU A 18 7.75 2.64 5.31
CA LEU A 18 8.05 4.04 5.07
C LEU A 18 9.54 4.25 4.75
N ARG A 19 10.43 3.56 5.48
CA ARG A 19 11.87 3.58 5.19
C ARG A 19 12.17 2.98 3.83
N ALA A 20 11.58 1.84 3.49
CA ALA A 20 11.74 1.23 2.18
C ALA A 20 11.36 2.19 1.05
N ALA A 21 10.22 2.87 1.20
CA ALA A 21 9.76 3.83 0.22
C ALA A 21 10.62 5.10 0.17
N ALA A 22 11.11 5.60 1.30
CA ALA A 22 12.02 6.75 1.35
C ALA A 22 13.38 6.43 0.72
N ASP A 23 13.90 5.23 0.96
CA ASP A 23 15.11 4.72 0.33
C ASP A 23 14.94 4.62 -1.19
N ALA A 24 13.83 4.04 -1.65
CA ALA A 24 13.50 3.96 -3.06
C ALA A 24 13.36 5.35 -3.69
N ALA A 25 12.65 6.27 -3.03
CA ALA A 25 12.48 7.64 -3.50
C ALA A 25 13.82 8.38 -3.59
N THR A 26 14.71 8.18 -2.62
CA THR A 26 16.06 8.77 -2.62
C THR A 26 16.88 8.24 -3.80
N ARG A 27 16.91 6.92 -4.00
CA ARG A 27 17.68 6.29 -5.10
C ARG A 27 17.11 6.62 -6.48
N MET A 28 15.81 6.83 -6.57
CA MET A 28 15.12 7.23 -7.80
C MET A 28 15.09 8.75 -8.02
N ASN A 29 15.59 9.55 -7.07
CA ASN A 29 15.53 11.02 -7.07
C ASN A 29 14.10 11.58 -7.26
N THR A 30 13.16 11.04 -6.48
CA THR A 30 11.73 11.37 -6.54
C THR A 30 11.22 11.93 -5.21
N GLU A 31 10.08 12.61 -5.24
CA GLU A 31 9.40 13.03 -4.00
C GLU A 31 8.59 11.87 -3.43
N LEU A 32 8.56 11.77 -2.09
CA LEU A 32 7.72 10.82 -1.36
C LEU A 32 6.45 11.50 -0.85
N THR A 33 5.30 11.00 -1.27
CA THR A 33 3.99 11.49 -0.80
C THR A 33 3.33 10.45 0.09
N GLY A 34 3.09 10.79 1.36
CA GLY A 34 2.27 9.95 2.24
C GLY A 34 0.79 10.17 1.95
N LEU A 35 0.06 9.08 1.73
CA LEU A 35 -1.39 9.09 1.55
C LEU A 35 -2.05 8.29 2.68
N PHE A 36 -2.84 8.97 3.49
CA PHE A 36 -3.72 8.34 4.47
C PHE A 36 -5.16 8.41 3.97
N ILE A 37 -5.82 7.26 3.85
CA ILE A 37 -7.20 7.17 3.34
C ILE A 37 -8.13 6.87 4.51
N GLU A 38 -9.02 7.81 4.81
CA GLU A 38 -10.17 7.61 5.67
C GLU A 38 -11.27 6.93 4.85
N ASP A 39 -11.29 5.60 4.89
CA ASP A 39 -12.23 4.82 4.08
C ASP A 39 -13.68 5.09 4.52
N ILE A 40 -14.46 5.67 3.60
CA ILE A 40 -15.87 6.00 3.84
C ILE A 40 -16.72 4.75 4.07
N ASN A 41 -16.35 3.60 3.50
CA ASN A 41 -17.08 2.35 3.72
C ASN A 41 -16.90 1.85 5.15
N LEU A 42 -15.73 2.09 5.77
CA LEU A 42 -15.51 1.78 7.17
C LEU A 42 -16.32 2.70 8.10
N LEU A 43 -16.40 3.99 7.76
CA LEU A 43 -17.23 4.97 8.49
C LEU A 43 -18.73 4.67 8.34
N ASN A 44 -19.17 4.32 7.13
CA ASN A 44 -20.55 3.92 6.86
C ASN A 44 -20.92 2.63 7.60
N LEU A 45 -20.01 1.65 7.63
CA LEU A 45 -20.18 0.44 8.43
C LEU A 45 -20.34 0.81 9.91
N ALA A 46 -19.49 1.69 10.45
CA ALA A 46 -19.56 2.12 11.84
C ALA A 46 -20.90 2.79 12.21
N ALA A 47 -21.58 3.40 11.24
CA ALA A 47 -22.87 4.04 11.43
C ALA A 47 -24.05 3.03 11.46
N MET A 48 -23.83 1.77 11.11
CA MET A 48 -24.88 0.76 11.10
C MET A 48 -25.18 0.25 12.53
N PRO A 49 -26.45 0.08 12.91
CA PRO A 49 -26.84 -0.30 14.28
C PRO A 49 -26.33 -1.68 14.72
N PHE A 50 -25.99 -2.55 13.75
CA PHE A 50 -25.47 -3.90 13.99
C PHE A 50 -23.96 -3.99 13.87
N ALA A 51 -23.25 -2.91 13.55
CA ALA A 51 -21.80 -2.94 13.42
C ALA A 51 -21.14 -3.15 14.78
N ARG A 52 -20.19 -4.09 14.81
CA ARG A 52 -19.45 -4.46 16.01
C ARG A 52 -17.97 -4.49 15.68
N GLU A 53 -17.15 -3.92 16.55
CA GLU A 53 -15.70 -4.04 16.46
C GLU A 53 -15.19 -5.10 17.44
N LEU A 54 -14.18 -5.86 16.98
CA LEU A 54 -13.43 -6.82 17.78
C LEU A 54 -12.19 -6.13 18.33
N CYS A 55 -12.16 -5.92 19.64
CA CYS A 55 -11.03 -5.29 20.31
C CYS A 55 -9.91 -6.30 20.55
N PHE A 56 -8.71 -6.04 20.02
CA PHE A 56 -7.53 -6.83 20.33
C PHE A 56 -6.66 -6.12 21.39
N PRO A 57 -6.05 -6.81 22.38
CA PRO A 57 -6.02 -8.26 22.59
C PRO A 57 -7.18 -8.81 23.42
N SER A 58 -8.10 -7.96 23.90
CA SER A 58 -9.14 -8.36 24.85
C SER A 58 -10.23 -9.27 24.27
N ALA A 59 -10.21 -9.50 22.95
CA ALA A 59 -11.21 -10.24 22.18
C ALA A 59 -12.67 -9.77 22.42
N THR A 60 -12.85 -8.54 22.91
CA THR A 60 -14.16 -8.02 23.30
C THR A 60 -14.89 -7.49 22.08
N ARG A 61 -16.15 -7.91 21.90
CA ARG A 61 -17.06 -7.30 20.92
C ARG A 61 -17.72 -6.09 21.54
N ARG A 62 -17.64 -4.93 20.90
CA ARG A 62 -18.39 -3.73 21.28
C ARG A 62 -19.04 -3.09 20.06
N GLU A 63 -20.04 -2.25 20.30
CA GLU A 63 -20.64 -1.44 19.24
C GLU A 63 -19.59 -0.53 18.63
N MET A 64 -19.61 -0.42 17.30
CA MET A 64 -18.79 0.56 16.62
C MET A 64 -19.36 1.95 16.89
N ASP A 65 -18.54 2.84 17.45
CA ASP A 65 -18.85 4.25 17.63
C ASP A 65 -18.15 5.04 16.52
N VAL A 66 -18.93 5.68 15.65
CA VAL A 66 -18.43 6.48 14.53
C VAL A 66 -17.51 7.60 15.02
N GLY A 67 -17.90 8.34 16.06
CA GLY A 67 -17.10 9.43 16.59
C GLY A 67 -15.78 8.94 17.18
N ARG A 68 -15.76 7.75 17.79
CA ARG A 68 -14.54 7.10 18.25
C ARG A 68 -13.66 6.67 17.07
N LEU A 69 -14.25 6.10 16.03
CA LEU A 69 -13.53 5.71 14.82
C LEU A 69 -12.90 6.92 14.14
N GLU A 70 -13.64 8.02 13.96
CA GLU A 70 -13.11 9.27 13.39
C GLU A 70 -11.96 9.84 14.22
N ARG A 71 -12.07 9.87 15.55
CA ARG A 71 -10.96 10.28 16.44
C ARG A 71 -9.73 9.37 16.29
N SER A 72 -9.97 8.08 16.13
CA SER A 72 -8.90 7.09 15.94
C SER A 72 -8.21 7.28 14.60
N LEU A 73 -8.96 7.46 13.50
CA LEU A 73 -8.44 7.75 12.17
C LEU A 73 -7.60 9.03 12.16
N ARG A 74 -8.09 10.11 12.79
CA ARG A 74 -7.34 11.37 12.93
C ARG A 74 -6.03 11.19 13.68
N THR A 75 -6.04 10.38 14.73
CA THR A 75 -4.84 10.07 15.53
C THR A 75 -3.83 9.29 14.67
N LEU A 76 -4.30 8.26 13.95
CA LEU A 76 -3.47 7.45 13.04
C LEU A 76 -2.90 8.29 11.89
N ALA A 77 -3.68 9.21 11.32
CA ALA A 77 -3.20 10.13 10.30
C ALA A 77 -2.06 11.03 10.83
N GLY A 78 -2.23 11.61 12.03
CA GLY A 78 -1.19 12.42 12.67
C GLY A 78 0.06 11.62 13.07
N GLU A 79 -0.08 10.34 13.43
CA GLU A 79 1.05 9.43 13.63
C GLU A 79 1.78 9.11 12.31
N ALA A 80 1.03 8.81 11.25
CA ALA A 80 1.59 8.53 9.92
C ALA A 80 2.34 9.75 9.36
N GLN A 81 1.79 10.96 9.52
CA GLN A 81 2.45 12.20 9.12
C GLN A 81 3.78 12.38 9.88
N ARG A 82 3.78 12.25 11.21
CA ARG A 82 4.99 12.40 12.03
C ARG A 82 6.05 11.35 11.67
N ALA A 83 5.62 10.13 11.36
CA ALA A 83 6.51 9.07 10.89
C ALA A 83 7.16 9.46 9.55
N LEU A 84 6.35 9.89 8.55
CA LEU A 84 6.85 10.34 7.26
C LEU A 84 7.88 11.46 7.41
N GLU A 85 7.54 12.50 8.16
CA GLU A 85 8.44 13.63 8.38
C GLU A 85 9.74 13.19 9.09
N ALA A 86 9.67 12.25 10.04
CA ALA A 86 10.85 11.74 10.72
C ALA A 86 11.78 10.97 9.77
N VAL A 87 11.23 10.17 8.85
CA VAL A 87 12.01 9.46 7.83
C VAL A 87 12.57 10.44 6.80
N ALA A 88 11.75 11.35 6.28
CA ALA A 88 12.16 12.33 5.27
C ALA A 88 13.28 13.25 5.79
N ARG A 89 13.23 13.68 7.06
CA ARG A 89 14.32 14.45 7.69
C ARG A 89 15.64 13.68 7.75
N ARG A 90 15.59 12.37 8.00
CA ARG A 90 16.79 11.53 8.08
C ARG A 90 17.44 11.29 6.72
N THR A 91 16.65 11.27 5.65
CA THR A 91 17.11 11.01 4.28
C THR A 91 17.26 12.28 3.44
N ALA A 92 17.02 13.47 4.02
CA ALA A 92 16.99 14.76 3.31
C ALA A 92 16.06 14.77 2.08
N LEU A 93 14.98 14.00 2.15
CA LEU A 93 14.06 13.78 1.04
C LEU A 93 12.95 14.83 1.04
N ARG A 94 12.54 15.27 -0.15
CA ARG A 94 11.31 16.05 -0.29
C ARG A 94 10.12 15.15 -0.01
N SER A 95 9.24 15.58 0.88
CA SER A 95 8.03 14.82 1.22
C SER A 95 6.82 15.71 1.40
N SER A 96 5.66 15.18 1.03
CA SER A 96 4.34 15.76 1.31
C SER A 96 3.43 14.72 1.94
N PHE A 97 2.43 15.16 2.70
CA PHE A 97 1.44 14.29 3.33
C PHE A 97 0.04 14.78 2.99
N ARG A 98 -0.86 13.87 2.59
CA ARG A 98 -2.28 14.17 2.40
C ARG A 98 -3.15 13.13 3.10
N VAL A 99 -4.29 13.62 3.59
CA VAL A 99 -5.40 12.80 4.05
C VAL A 99 -6.49 12.89 3.00
N ALA A 100 -6.93 11.75 2.49
CA ALA A 100 -8.08 11.64 1.61
C ALA A 100 -9.22 10.94 2.33
N ARG A 101 -10.46 11.31 2.03
CA ARG A 101 -11.65 10.67 2.59
C ARG A 101 -12.54 10.24 1.44
N GLY A 102 -12.71 8.93 1.29
CA GLY A 102 -13.38 8.36 0.13
C GLY A 102 -13.30 6.85 0.12
N ALA A 103 -13.78 6.25 -0.96
CA ALA A 103 -13.66 4.82 -1.19
C ALA A 103 -12.20 4.46 -1.50
N LEU A 104 -11.66 3.42 -0.85
CA LEU A 104 -10.25 3.03 -0.98
C LEU A 104 -9.78 2.91 -2.44
N LEU A 105 -10.55 2.20 -3.29
CA LEU A 105 -10.22 2.02 -4.70
C LEU A 105 -10.19 3.36 -5.45
N ALA A 106 -11.16 4.24 -5.20
CA ALA A 106 -11.25 5.54 -5.87
C ALA A 106 -10.07 6.46 -5.50
N GLU A 107 -9.71 6.50 -4.21
CA GLU A 107 -8.59 7.33 -3.76
C GLU A 107 -7.22 6.78 -4.20
N LEU A 108 -7.09 5.45 -4.30
CA LEU A 108 -5.90 4.82 -4.88
C LEU A 108 -5.78 5.06 -6.39
N LEU A 109 -6.90 5.00 -7.12
CA LEU A 109 -6.95 5.35 -8.54
C LEU A 109 -6.54 6.82 -8.76
N ALA A 110 -7.11 7.74 -7.99
CA ALA A 110 -6.75 9.16 -8.05
C ALA A 110 -5.27 9.38 -7.71
N ALA A 111 -4.74 8.68 -6.70
CA ALA A 111 -3.32 8.75 -6.38
C ALA A 111 -2.42 8.19 -7.51
N ALA A 112 -2.82 7.08 -8.11
CA ALA A 112 -2.08 6.43 -9.19
C ALA A 112 -2.22 7.14 -10.54
N SER A 113 -3.19 8.05 -10.72
CA SER A 113 -3.29 8.90 -11.91
C SER A 113 -2.46 10.18 -11.80
N GLU A 114 -2.32 10.73 -10.59
CA GLU A 114 -1.45 11.87 -10.30
C GLU A 114 0.05 11.48 -10.28
N THR A 115 0.36 10.20 -10.11
CA THR A 115 1.72 9.71 -9.87
C THR A 115 2.01 8.43 -10.62
N ASP A 116 3.27 8.15 -10.94
CA ASP A 116 3.60 6.93 -11.67
C ASP A 116 3.38 5.64 -10.84
N VAL A 117 3.55 5.64 -9.51
CA VAL A 117 3.42 4.41 -8.71
C VAL A 117 3.01 4.69 -7.25
N VAL A 118 2.13 3.83 -6.73
CA VAL A 118 1.73 3.79 -5.32
C VAL A 118 2.28 2.51 -4.66
N VAL A 119 2.80 2.64 -3.44
CA VAL A 119 3.30 1.53 -2.64
C VAL A 119 2.40 1.36 -1.42
N ALA A 120 1.80 0.18 -1.30
CA ALA A 120 1.09 -0.28 -0.12
C ALA A 120 1.84 -1.48 0.48
N GLY A 121 1.72 -1.70 1.78
CA GLY A 121 2.40 -2.82 2.41
C GLY A 121 1.59 -3.42 3.54
N THR A 122 1.75 -4.74 3.69
CA THR A 122 1.24 -5.48 4.85
C THR A 122 2.39 -5.80 5.80
N LEU A 123 2.10 -5.87 7.09
CA LEU A 123 3.13 -5.91 8.13
C LEU A 123 3.50 -7.33 8.51
N SER A 124 4.82 -7.55 8.67
CA SER A 124 5.37 -8.63 9.48
C SER A 124 5.90 -8.06 10.80
N ARG A 125 5.90 -8.88 11.86
CA ARG A 125 6.50 -8.55 13.17
C ARG A 125 8.03 -8.56 13.18
N THR A 126 8.68 -8.59 12.01
CA THR A 126 10.13 -8.70 11.84
C THR A 126 10.69 -7.48 11.09
N SER A 127 12.01 -7.31 11.06
CA SER A 127 12.67 -6.17 10.43
C SER A 127 12.49 -6.08 8.90
N ALA A 128 11.89 -7.10 8.27
CA ALA A 128 11.57 -7.12 6.84
C ALA A 128 10.07 -7.31 6.63
N LEU A 129 9.55 -6.74 5.54
CA LEU A 129 8.18 -6.93 5.10
C LEU A 129 8.00 -8.39 4.65
N SER A 130 7.00 -9.07 5.20
CA SER A 130 6.65 -10.41 4.70
C SER A 130 6.08 -10.29 3.28
N GLU A 131 5.24 -9.30 3.04
CA GLU A 131 4.63 -9.04 1.74
C GLU A 131 4.46 -7.55 1.50
N LEU A 132 4.46 -7.17 0.23
CA LEU A 132 4.37 -5.79 -0.23
C LEU A 132 3.47 -5.74 -1.46
N SER A 133 2.58 -4.76 -1.50
CA SER A 133 1.68 -4.55 -2.64
C SER A 133 2.03 -3.24 -3.35
N VAL A 134 2.54 -3.32 -4.58
CA VAL A 134 2.77 -2.14 -5.42
C VAL A 134 1.53 -1.91 -6.27
N VAL A 135 0.84 -0.80 -6.09
CA VAL A 135 -0.39 -0.47 -6.81
C VAL A 135 -0.06 0.55 -7.91
N CYS A 136 -0.46 0.27 -9.15
CA CYS A 136 -0.24 1.19 -10.27
C CYS A 136 -1.32 1.05 -11.35
N LEU A 137 -1.43 2.04 -12.23
CA LEU A 137 -2.26 1.94 -13.44
C LEU A 137 -1.56 1.06 -14.48
N ALA A 138 -2.34 0.38 -15.32
CA ALA A 138 -1.82 -0.41 -16.44
C ALA A 138 -1.04 0.42 -17.49
N SER A 139 -1.23 1.74 -17.50
CA SER A 139 -0.52 2.69 -18.38
C SER A 139 0.89 3.02 -17.92
N VAL A 140 1.25 2.69 -16.67
CA VAL A 140 2.56 2.99 -16.09
C VAL A 140 3.64 2.19 -16.81
N ALA A 141 4.78 2.81 -17.08
CA ALA A 141 5.90 2.12 -17.69
C ALA A 141 6.37 0.94 -16.81
N ARG A 142 6.33 -0.28 -17.35
CA ARG A 142 6.76 -1.50 -16.66
C ARG A 142 8.19 -1.43 -16.14
N SER A 143 9.07 -0.72 -16.84
CA SER A 143 10.44 -0.45 -16.39
C SER A 143 10.51 0.40 -15.12
N ALA A 144 9.55 1.31 -14.91
CA ALA A 144 9.45 2.09 -13.68
C ALA A 144 9.02 1.22 -12.51
N VAL A 145 8.02 0.34 -12.72
CA VAL A 145 7.57 -0.63 -11.72
C VAL A 145 8.67 -1.64 -11.39
N ALA A 146 9.34 -2.20 -12.39
CA ALA A 146 10.49 -3.09 -12.20
C ALA A 146 11.64 -2.39 -11.46
N GLY A 147 11.92 -1.12 -11.77
CA GLY A 147 12.88 -0.29 -11.04
C GLY A 147 12.52 -0.16 -9.57
N LEU A 148 11.28 0.22 -9.28
CA LEU A 148 10.80 0.34 -7.90
C LEU A 148 10.85 -1.00 -7.14
N ILE A 149 10.44 -2.10 -7.78
CA ILE A 149 10.51 -3.44 -7.18
C ILE A 149 11.95 -3.79 -6.81
N ARG A 150 12.93 -3.47 -7.66
CA ARG A 150 14.36 -3.69 -7.33
C ARG A 150 14.79 -2.89 -6.10
N GLU A 151 14.33 -1.64 -5.98
CA GLU A 151 14.66 -0.81 -4.82
C GLU A 151 14.02 -1.28 -3.51
N LEU A 152 12.84 -1.89 -3.61
CA LEU A 152 12.08 -2.41 -2.47
C LEU A 152 12.44 -3.87 -2.14
N ALA A 153 13.03 -4.62 -3.07
CA ALA A 153 13.38 -6.03 -2.90
C ALA A 153 14.20 -6.36 -1.65
N PRO A 154 15.19 -5.55 -1.22
CA PRO A 154 15.95 -5.80 0.01
C PRO A 154 15.08 -5.75 1.28
N TRP A 155 13.97 -5.02 1.22
CA TRP A 155 13.06 -4.80 2.35
C TRP A 155 12.00 -5.88 2.49
N VAL A 156 11.79 -6.69 1.46
CA VAL A 156 10.74 -7.71 1.40
C VAL A 156 11.39 -9.09 1.42
N ARG A 157 10.87 -10.02 2.24
CA ARG A 157 11.30 -11.42 2.24
C ARG A 157 10.37 -12.34 1.46
N GLY A 158 9.08 -12.05 1.41
CA GLY A 158 8.10 -12.86 0.67
C GLY A 158 7.77 -12.27 -0.70
N VAL A 159 6.50 -12.38 -1.07
CA VAL A 159 5.99 -12.01 -2.40
C VAL A 159 5.78 -10.50 -2.50
N ILE A 160 6.10 -9.94 -3.65
CA ILE A 160 5.74 -8.58 -4.04
C ILE A 160 4.60 -8.70 -5.05
N THR A 161 3.41 -8.25 -4.65
CA THR A 161 2.24 -8.27 -5.51
C THR A 161 2.11 -6.90 -6.20
N VAL A 162 2.15 -6.88 -7.52
CA VAL A 162 1.76 -5.71 -8.30
C VAL A 162 0.26 -5.77 -8.52
N VAL A 163 -0.45 -4.73 -8.09
CA VAL A 163 -1.89 -4.58 -8.27
C VAL A 163 -2.11 -3.59 -9.39
N LEU A 164 -2.56 -4.07 -10.55
CA LEU A 164 -2.91 -3.25 -11.70
C LEU A 164 -4.35 -2.78 -11.58
N LEU A 165 -4.50 -1.48 -11.38
CA LEU A 165 -5.79 -0.83 -11.44
C LEU A 165 -6.20 -0.64 -12.91
N GLU A 166 -7.52 -0.73 -13.17
CA GLU A 166 -8.11 -0.61 -14.51
C GLU A 166 -7.53 -1.59 -15.54
N ALA A 167 -7.22 -2.81 -15.11
CA ALA A 167 -6.75 -3.89 -15.96
C ALA A 167 -7.69 -5.09 -15.90
N ASP A 168 -7.67 -5.91 -16.95
CA ASP A 168 -8.23 -7.25 -16.93
C ASP A 168 -7.16 -8.30 -16.56
N ALA A 169 -7.61 -9.54 -16.39
CA ALA A 169 -6.74 -10.65 -16.02
C ALA A 169 -5.69 -10.95 -17.11
N ASP A 170 -6.05 -10.78 -18.38
CA ASP A 170 -5.14 -11.05 -19.50
C ASP A 170 -4.01 -10.01 -19.53
N THR A 171 -4.35 -8.73 -19.32
CA THR A 171 -3.40 -7.63 -19.19
C THR A 171 -2.46 -7.85 -18.02
N ALA A 172 -2.98 -8.30 -16.87
CA ALA A 172 -2.17 -8.64 -15.70
C ALA A 172 -1.19 -9.78 -15.99
N GLN A 173 -1.61 -10.82 -16.71
CA GLN A 173 -0.75 -11.95 -17.07
C GLN A 173 0.39 -11.54 -18.02
N HIS A 174 0.10 -10.71 -19.01
CA HIS A 174 1.13 -10.15 -19.90
C HIS A 174 2.10 -9.25 -19.12
N TRP A 175 1.57 -8.40 -18.24
CA TRP A 175 2.38 -7.57 -17.35
C TRP A 175 3.29 -8.40 -16.44
N GLU A 176 2.81 -9.50 -15.88
CA GLU A 176 3.61 -10.38 -15.03
C GLU A 176 4.83 -10.92 -15.76
N THR A 177 4.63 -11.34 -17.01
CA THR A 177 5.69 -11.88 -17.85
C THR A 177 6.75 -10.81 -18.13
N GLU A 178 6.34 -9.63 -18.59
CA GLU A 178 7.26 -8.53 -18.92
C GLU A 178 7.99 -7.96 -17.70
N VAL A 179 7.29 -7.77 -16.56
CA VAL A 179 7.93 -7.28 -15.33
C VAL A 179 8.96 -8.28 -14.82
N ARG A 180 8.67 -9.59 -14.89
CA ARG A 180 9.66 -10.63 -14.54
C ARG A 180 10.89 -10.59 -15.43
N GLU A 181 10.71 -10.41 -16.73
CA GLU A 181 11.82 -10.27 -17.68
C GLU A 181 12.68 -9.03 -17.36
N LEU A 182 12.05 -7.88 -17.07
CA LEU A 182 12.73 -6.62 -16.74
C LEU A 182 13.44 -6.62 -15.38
N ILE A 183 13.02 -7.49 -14.46
CA ILE A 183 13.71 -7.73 -13.20
C ILE A 183 14.93 -8.64 -13.41
N GLY A 184 14.89 -9.52 -14.42
CA GLY A 184 15.97 -10.43 -14.78
C GLY A 184 15.87 -11.78 -14.08
N ARG A 185 16.93 -12.58 -14.15
CA ARG A 185 16.96 -13.98 -13.65
C ARG A 185 17.18 -14.10 -12.14
N ASP A 186 17.10 -13.00 -11.41
CA ASP A 186 17.23 -13.00 -9.96
C ASP A 186 16.06 -13.75 -9.32
N GLY A 187 16.30 -14.36 -8.14
CA GLY A 187 15.24 -15.00 -7.36
C GLY A 187 14.04 -14.09 -7.04
N LEU A 188 14.21 -12.77 -7.24
CA LEU A 188 13.18 -11.75 -7.17
C LEU A 188 12.06 -11.94 -8.20
N ALA A 189 12.35 -12.34 -9.45
CA ALA A 189 11.31 -12.51 -10.47
C ALA A 189 10.28 -13.58 -10.09
N ARG A 190 10.72 -14.66 -9.42
CA ARG A 190 9.83 -15.71 -8.89
C ARG A 190 8.95 -15.24 -7.72
N ARG A 191 9.31 -14.11 -7.10
CA ARG A 191 8.60 -13.51 -5.97
C ARG A 191 7.67 -12.39 -6.39
N VAL A 192 7.59 -12.06 -7.68
CA VAL A 192 6.65 -11.06 -8.20
C VAL A 192 5.42 -11.74 -8.75
N ARG A 193 4.25 -11.24 -8.39
CA ARG A 193 2.95 -11.61 -8.95
C ARG A 193 2.24 -10.35 -9.40
N VAL A 194 1.44 -10.43 -10.46
CA VAL A 194 0.63 -9.31 -10.92
C VAL A 194 -0.84 -9.69 -10.89
N LEU A 195 -1.66 -8.86 -10.27
CA LEU A 195 -3.10 -9.10 -10.10
C LEU A 195 -3.88 -7.86 -10.54
N ALA A 196 -5.04 -8.08 -11.15
CA ALA A 196 -5.97 -7.02 -11.51
C ALA A 196 -7.29 -7.21 -10.75
N PRO A 197 -7.57 -6.41 -9.70
CA PRO A 197 -8.79 -6.53 -8.93
C PRO A 197 -9.98 -6.03 -9.77
N ARG A 198 -11.07 -6.80 -9.75
CA ARG A 198 -12.30 -6.50 -10.50
C ARG A 198 -13.18 -5.48 -9.78
N ASN A 199 -13.02 -5.34 -8.48
CA ASN A 199 -13.81 -4.44 -7.63
C ASN A 199 -13.07 -4.07 -6.34
N GLN A 200 -13.66 -3.16 -5.57
CA GLN A 200 -13.09 -2.73 -4.29
C GLN A 200 -12.94 -3.87 -3.28
N GLN A 201 -13.88 -4.82 -3.22
CA GLN A 201 -13.82 -5.91 -2.27
C GLN A 201 -12.63 -6.85 -2.55
N GLU A 202 -12.36 -7.12 -3.82
CA GLU A 202 -11.18 -7.87 -4.24
C GLU A 202 -9.89 -7.09 -3.93
N LEU A 203 -9.83 -5.79 -4.23
CA LEU A 203 -8.70 -4.94 -3.86
C LEU A 203 -8.43 -4.98 -2.34
N GLU A 204 -9.46 -4.78 -1.52
CA GLU A 204 -9.34 -4.85 -0.07
C GLU A 204 -8.88 -6.24 0.39
N SER A 205 -9.35 -7.30 -0.24
CA SER A 205 -8.91 -8.66 0.06
C SER A 205 -7.42 -8.84 -0.25
N LEU A 206 -6.93 -8.30 -1.37
CA LEU A 206 -5.52 -8.35 -1.77
C LEU A 206 -4.62 -7.49 -0.89
N LEU A 207 -5.14 -6.39 -0.35
CA LEU A 207 -4.40 -5.53 0.58
C LEU A 207 -4.42 -6.07 2.02
N ARG A 208 -5.45 -6.84 2.41
CA ARG A 208 -5.60 -7.41 3.75
C ARG A 208 -5.03 -8.82 3.90
N GLN A 209 -5.11 -9.66 2.87
CA GLN A 209 -4.73 -11.07 2.94
C GLN A 209 -3.43 -11.36 2.17
N PRO A 210 -2.50 -12.10 2.79
CA PRO A 210 -1.28 -12.51 2.13
C PRO A 210 -1.55 -13.48 0.99
N ALA A 211 -0.82 -13.34 -0.12
CA ALA A 211 -0.97 -14.13 -1.34
C ALA A 211 -0.42 -15.58 -1.21
N GLY A 212 -0.64 -16.23 -0.06
CA GLY A 212 -0.14 -17.55 0.31
C GLY A 212 -1.16 -18.49 0.97
N GLN A 213 -2.46 -18.14 0.97
CA GLN A 213 -3.54 -19.06 1.36
C GLN A 213 -4.55 -19.22 0.22
N SER A 214 -4.10 -19.86 -0.86
CA SER A 214 -5.02 -20.61 -1.72
C SER A 214 -4.40 -22.00 -1.79
N ALA A 215 -5.05 -22.94 -1.11
CA ALA A 215 -4.79 -24.37 -1.24
C ALA A 215 -5.07 -24.82 -2.67
#